data_AF-A0A5R9R746-F1
#
_entry.id   AF-A0A5R9R746-F1
#
_cell.length_a   1.000
_cell.length_b   1.000
_cell.length_c   1.000
_cell.angle_alpha   90.00
_cell.angle_beta   90.00
_cell.angle_gamma   90.00
#
_symmetry.space_group_name_H-M   'P 1'
#
loop_
_entity.id
_entity.type
_entity.pdbx_description
1 polymer ?
#
loop_
_entity_poly.entity_id
_entity_poly.type
_entity_poly.pdbx_seq_one_letter_code
_entity_poly.pdbx_strand_id
1 'polypeptide(L)'
;MMGWVFSGLAAFGVTTAGMLAARAWFRIVPAVSVPIRRRRAALTPGHEALLCFGTLMAACEGRDLGLRCDRPGSAEWGRELAEGWGIRDSASARDTLQGLLAKAQGGQSDEDFQRLQRNEPSVFDGEQRLRWQRAKRAWSRAGLSLPPGLSMAAHDHECIASLAKKCHECGYLTRSEFWLTLAWVAEDAAWHFVDWQAYAASFVMARAILVRQGPPATEVIKAMRHLLGGRQESNELAGLWRAHPLSGIRVDEVAIQSERRLARQIWPAQDSLLALGALIASSGGARVDRLAIAPEEHELHARWLATHWRAFDSSQVMARVDWLLDTGSRAKLDPVLVTSAGKPQAQGLRIERACRALLRAGHDPALIQGCRTLLAYDLERAAFGARLAFSAGLLDEERLRNALRHMARQARAAFDTWEQYLVSVILGHAMANEDWRVGKQLLHSGMVLLDGITPFAEFPSPWQACPLTQLPILHGVAPASVH
;
A
#
# COMPACT_ATOMS: atom_id res chain seq x y z
N MET A 1 -1.03 -3.58 -36.44
CA MET A 1 -1.23 -4.96 -35.97
C MET A 1 -0.16 -5.24 -34.91
N MET A 2 -0.54 -5.82 -33.78
CA MET A 2 0.24 -6.05 -32.54
C MET A 2 0.38 -4.86 -31.58
N GLY A 3 -0.73 -4.55 -30.90
CA GLY A 3 -0.71 -3.90 -29.58
C GLY A 3 -0.34 -4.91 -28.50
N TRP A 4 0.69 -4.60 -27.73
CA TRP A 4 1.07 -5.33 -26.52
C TRP A 4 1.40 -4.29 -25.44
N VAL A 5 0.38 -3.92 -24.67
CA VAL A 5 0.52 -3.20 -23.41
C VAL A 5 0.37 -4.27 -22.32
N PHE A 6 1.51 -4.80 -21.87
CA PHE A 6 1.55 -5.52 -20.61
C PHE A 6 1.77 -4.50 -19.48
N SER A 7 0.80 -4.51 -18.57
CA SER A 7 0.71 -3.81 -17.30
C SER A 7 2.05 -3.69 -16.59
N GLY A 8 2.40 -2.45 -16.22
CA GLY A 8 3.70 -2.07 -15.64
C GLY A 8 4.00 -2.58 -14.23
N LEU A 9 3.35 -3.65 -13.75
CA LEU A 9 3.58 -4.24 -12.41
C LEU A 9 3.45 -5.79 -12.37
N ALA A 10 3.26 -6.46 -13.52
CA ALA A 10 3.02 -7.92 -13.57
C ALA A 10 4.30 -8.80 -13.51
N ALA A 11 5.38 -8.33 -12.89
CA ALA A 11 6.66 -9.04 -12.89
C ALA A 11 7.26 -9.27 -11.48
N PHE A 12 6.53 -8.99 -10.40
CA PHE A 12 7.00 -9.24 -9.04
C PHE A 12 6.67 -10.65 -8.54
N GLY A 13 7.11 -11.63 -9.33
CA GLY A 13 7.20 -13.01 -8.89
C GLY A 13 8.36 -13.19 -7.92
N VAL A 14 8.11 -12.90 -6.64
CA VAL A 14 8.87 -13.52 -5.54
C VAL A 14 7.96 -14.54 -4.88
N THR A 15 8.36 -15.79 -5.01
CA THR A 15 7.80 -16.95 -4.32
C THR A 15 7.84 -16.75 -2.81
N THR A 16 6.71 -16.43 -2.17
CA THR A 16 6.46 -16.86 -0.79
C THR A 16 6.03 -18.32 -0.81
N ALA A 17 6.97 -19.20 -1.16
CA ALA A 17 6.91 -20.62 -0.90
C ALA A 17 8.02 -20.94 0.09
N GLY A 18 7.76 -20.67 1.36
CA GLY A 18 8.68 -20.93 2.44
C GLY A 18 8.09 -20.49 3.76
N MET A 19 7.65 -21.46 4.55
CA MET A 19 7.09 -21.36 5.91
C MET A 19 5.60 -21.06 6.00
N LEU A 20 4.80 -22.14 5.96
CA LEU A 20 3.64 -22.34 6.84
C LEU A 20 3.24 -23.82 6.75
N ALA A 21 3.99 -24.66 7.46
CA ALA A 21 3.59 -26.03 7.76
C ALA A 21 4.27 -26.45 9.07
N ALA A 22 3.64 -26.16 10.20
CA ALA A 22 3.97 -26.82 11.47
C ALA A 22 2.68 -27.29 12.13
N ARG A 23 2.60 -28.62 12.31
CA ARG A 23 1.51 -29.34 12.95
C ARG A 23 1.52 -29.03 14.46
N ALA A 24 0.34 -28.93 15.06
CA ALA A 24 0.18 -29.14 16.50
C ALA A 24 -1.02 -30.05 16.76
N TRP A 25 -0.75 -31.18 17.41
CA TRP A 25 -1.72 -32.03 18.10
C TRP A 25 -1.26 -32.12 19.56
N PHE A 26 -2.14 -31.80 20.52
CA PHE A 26 -2.64 -32.67 21.59
C PHE A 26 -3.15 -31.91 22.85
N ARG A 27 -4.40 -32.25 23.19
CA ARG A 27 -5.04 -32.55 24.50
C ARG A 27 -4.83 -31.69 25.77
N ILE A 28 -5.91 -30.98 26.09
CA ILE A 28 -6.68 -30.81 27.36
C ILE A 28 -6.20 -31.56 28.62
N VAL A 29 -6.13 -30.84 29.78
CA VAL A 29 -6.84 -31.05 31.09
C VAL A 29 -6.50 -29.87 32.06
N PRO A 30 -7.38 -29.47 33.02
CA PRO A 30 -7.42 -28.11 33.58
C PRO A 30 -6.93 -27.98 35.04
N ALA A 31 -6.70 -26.75 35.50
CA ALA A 31 -6.68 -26.41 36.93
C ALA A 31 -7.35 -25.04 37.18
N VAL A 32 -8.00 -24.96 38.34
CA VAL A 32 -9.06 -24.03 38.75
C VAL A 32 -8.55 -22.94 39.70
N SER A 33 -9.34 -21.86 39.78
CA SER A 33 -9.46 -20.79 40.82
C SER A 33 -8.61 -19.52 40.64
N VAL A 34 -9.03 -18.29 40.97
CA VAL A 34 -10.28 -17.57 41.35
C VAL A 34 -9.93 -16.05 41.18
N PRO A 35 -10.87 -15.09 41.04
CA PRO A 35 -10.63 -13.86 40.27
C PRO A 35 -10.21 -12.63 41.10
N ILE A 36 -9.31 -11.81 40.53
CA ILE A 36 -9.07 -10.42 40.97
C ILE A 36 -9.78 -9.49 39.98
N ARG A 37 -10.91 -8.91 40.41
CA ARG A 37 -11.61 -7.85 39.67
C ARG A 37 -10.80 -6.55 39.76
N ARG A 38 -10.16 -6.14 38.67
CA ARG A 38 -9.74 -4.74 38.46
C ARG A 38 -10.71 -4.05 37.51
N ARG A 39 -11.15 -2.85 37.90
CA ARG A 39 -12.14 -2.00 37.21
C ARG A 39 -11.67 -1.67 35.78
N ARG A 40 -12.60 -1.82 34.83
CA ARG A 40 -12.51 -1.39 33.42
C ARG A 40 -12.20 0.11 33.35
N ALA A 41 -11.13 0.48 32.64
CA ALA A 41 -11.06 1.78 31.99
C ALA A 41 -11.96 1.71 30.75
N ALA A 42 -12.94 2.60 30.62
CA ALA A 42 -13.84 2.62 29.47
C ALA A 42 -13.04 3.03 28.21
N LEU A 43 -13.12 2.21 27.16
CA LEU A 43 -12.64 2.55 25.82
C LEU A 43 -13.49 3.72 25.29
N THR A 44 -12.84 4.74 24.74
CA THR A 44 -13.53 5.83 24.03
C THR A 44 -14.30 5.26 22.83
N PRO A 45 -15.56 5.67 22.58
CA PRO A 45 -16.47 5.01 21.62
C PRO A 45 -16.00 4.86 20.15
N GLY A 46 -14.88 5.48 19.74
CA GLY A 46 -14.36 5.38 18.37
C GLY A 46 -13.44 4.18 18.10
N HIS A 47 -12.63 3.73 19.08
CA HIS A 47 -11.62 2.67 18.86
C HIS A 47 -12.22 1.28 18.61
N GLU A 48 -13.42 1.01 19.14
CA GLU A 48 -14.09 -0.29 19.02
C GLU A 48 -14.39 -0.66 17.55
N ALA A 49 -14.68 0.34 16.70
CA ALA A 49 -14.94 0.12 15.29
C ALA A 49 -13.70 -0.42 14.54
N LEU A 50 -12.50 0.03 14.91
CA LEU A 50 -11.25 -0.44 14.31
C LEU A 50 -10.93 -1.90 14.66
N LEU A 51 -11.44 -2.39 15.79
CA LEU A 51 -11.30 -3.79 16.18
C LEU A 51 -12.12 -4.74 15.29
N CYS A 52 -12.91 -4.24 14.34
CA CYS A 52 -13.50 -5.09 13.30
C CYS A 52 -12.43 -5.77 12.43
N PHE A 53 -11.28 -5.12 12.23
CA PHE A 53 -10.18 -5.62 11.42
C PHE A 53 -9.34 -6.65 12.20
N GLY A 54 -8.96 -7.74 11.54
CA GLY A 54 -8.22 -8.86 12.14
C GLY A 54 -9.12 -9.95 12.74
N THR A 55 -10.43 -9.71 12.84
CA THR A 55 -11.40 -10.65 13.45
C THR A 55 -11.66 -11.89 12.61
N LEU A 56 -11.57 -11.80 11.28
CA LEU A 56 -11.67 -12.98 10.43
C LEU A 56 -10.41 -13.83 10.54
N MET A 57 -9.23 -13.20 10.63
CA MET A 57 -7.99 -13.92 10.92
C MET A 57 -8.05 -14.64 12.26
N ALA A 58 -8.51 -13.95 13.32
CA ALA A 58 -8.74 -14.50 14.65
C ALA A 58 -9.56 -15.79 14.62
N ALA A 59 -10.72 -15.70 13.97
CA ALA A 59 -11.66 -16.79 13.86
C ALA A 59 -11.05 -17.97 13.10
N CYS A 60 -10.22 -17.70 12.08
CA CYS A 60 -9.50 -18.74 11.35
C CYS A 60 -8.44 -19.45 12.20
N GLU A 61 -7.79 -18.72 13.10
CA GLU A 61 -6.80 -19.26 14.03
C GLU A 61 -7.45 -19.98 15.23
N GLY A 62 -8.79 -19.93 15.34
CA GLY A 62 -9.53 -20.47 16.49
C GLY A 62 -9.24 -19.71 17.79
N ARG A 63 -8.77 -18.47 17.66
CA ARG A 63 -8.37 -17.62 18.78
C ARG A 63 -9.38 -16.52 19.00
N ASP A 64 -9.68 -16.25 20.27
CA ASP A 64 -10.46 -15.08 20.64
C ASP A 64 -9.53 -13.87 20.58
N LEU A 65 -9.55 -13.13 19.47
CA LEU A 65 -9.06 -11.75 19.49
C LEU A 65 -10.10 -10.93 20.25
N GLY A 66 -10.21 -11.13 21.57
CA GLY A 66 -11.13 -10.35 22.39
C GLY A 66 -10.89 -8.86 22.20
N LEU A 67 -11.92 -8.03 22.47
CA LEU A 67 -11.85 -6.57 22.33
C LEU A 67 -10.82 -5.90 23.28
N ARG A 68 -10.05 -6.69 24.02
CA ARG A 68 -9.15 -6.26 25.09
C ARG A 68 -7.71 -6.45 24.65
N CYS A 69 -7.00 -5.33 24.51
CA CYS A 69 -5.55 -5.26 24.33
C CYS A 69 -4.76 -5.31 25.66
N ASP A 70 -5.40 -5.71 26.76
CA ASP A 70 -4.86 -5.53 28.12
C ASP A 70 -4.23 -6.80 28.72
N ARG A 71 -4.05 -7.87 27.94
CA ARG A 71 -3.33 -9.07 28.41
C ARG A 71 -1.90 -9.02 27.87
N PRO A 72 -0.87 -9.06 28.73
CA PRO A 72 0.50 -9.25 28.24
C PRO A 72 0.54 -10.56 27.47
N GLY A 73 0.98 -10.46 26.21
CA GLY A 73 1.23 -11.58 25.34
C GLY A 73 2.19 -12.53 26.03
N SER A 74 1.78 -13.80 26.16
CA SER A 74 2.63 -14.83 26.73
C SER A 74 3.92 -14.97 25.91
N ALA A 75 4.97 -15.55 26.49
CA ALA A 75 6.20 -15.93 25.77
C ALA A 75 5.95 -16.75 24.48
N GLU A 76 4.75 -17.28 24.30
CA GLU A 76 4.28 -17.95 23.08
C GLU A 76 4.19 -17.00 21.89
N TRP A 77 3.62 -15.79 22.03
CA TRP A 77 3.54 -14.83 20.93
C TRP A 77 4.91 -14.35 20.49
N GLY A 78 5.81 -14.08 21.45
CA GLY A 78 7.19 -13.72 21.15
C GLY A 78 7.89 -14.78 20.29
N ARG A 79 7.65 -16.08 20.54
CA ARG A 79 8.18 -17.17 19.72
C ARG A 79 7.53 -17.24 18.34
N GLU A 80 6.20 -17.18 18.25
CA GLU A 80 5.48 -17.23 16.97
C GLU A 80 5.88 -16.07 16.04
N LEU A 81 6.02 -14.86 16.59
CA LEU A 81 6.49 -13.68 15.87
C LEU A 81 7.95 -13.86 15.40
N ALA A 82 8.83 -14.37 16.26
CA ALA A 82 10.23 -14.56 15.91
C ALA A 82 10.44 -15.66 14.85
N GLU A 83 9.71 -16.77 14.95
CA GLU A 83 9.83 -17.92 14.04
C GLU A 83 9.09 -17.69 12.73
N GLY A 84 7.88 -17.12 12.78
CA GLY A 84 7.02 -16.95 11.60
C GLY A 84 7.28 -15.67 10.82
N TRP A 85 7.73 -14.60 11.49
CA TRP A 85 7.86 -13.27 10.90
C TRP A 85 9.25 -12.64 11.08
N GLY A 86 10.13 -13.27 11.86
CA GLY A 86 11.42 -12.69 12.21
C GLY A 86 11.33 -11.50 13.19
N ILE A 87 10.16 -11.25 13.77
CA ILE A 87 9.91 -10.12 14.69
C ILE A 87 10.35 -10.51 16.09
N ARG A 88 11.35 -9.80 16.62
CA ARG A 88 11.99 -10.10 17.92
C ARG A 88 11.98 -8.92 18.88
N ASP A 89 11.67 -7.74 18.39
CA ASP A 89 11.71 -6.47 19.11
C ASP A 89 10.85 -5.41 18.41
N SER A 90 10.80 -4.20 18.98
CA SER A 90 10.06 -3.08 18.39
C SER A 90 10.56 -2.68 17.00
N ALA A 91 11.88 -2.71 16.76
CA ALA A 91 12.44 -2.26 15.49
C ALA A 91 12.05 -3.21 14.35
N SER A 92 12.22 -4.51 14.54
CA SER A 92 11.79 -5.54 13.59
C SER A 92 10.27 -5.54 13.40
N ALA A 93 9.47 -5.33 14.46
CA ALA A 93 8.02 -5.21 14.34
C ALA A 93 7.59 -4.05 13.43
N ARG A 94 8.14 -2.85 13.65
CA ARG A 94 7.84 -1.67 12.83
C ARG A 94 8.32 -1.84 11.40
N ASP A 95 9.53 -2.38 11.19
CA ASP A 95 10.08 -2.59 9.85
C ASP A 95 9.22 -3.58 9.04
N THR A 96 8.84 -4.71 9.65
CA THR A 96 7.96 -5.71 9.03
C THR A 96 6.58 -5.14 8.74
N LEU A 97 5.93 -4.47 9.70
CA LEU A 97 4.61 -3.88 9.48
C LEU A 97 4.67 -2.79 8.41
N GLN A 98 5.68 -1.92 8.42
CA GLN A 98 5.87 -0.91 7.37
C GLN A 98 5.99 -1.54 5.98
N GLY A 99 6.72 -2.65 5.85
CA GLY A 99 6.81 -3.41 4.61
C GLY A 99 5.45 -3.98 4.16
N LEU A 100 4.66 -4.53 5.09
CA LEU A 100 3.33 -5.05 4.79
C LEU A 100 2.34 -3.95 4.38
N LEU A 101 2.36 -2.80 5.06
CA LEU A 101 1.53 -1.64 4.71
C LEU A 101 1.83 -1.18 3.28
N ALA A 102 3.12 -1.03 2.92
CA ALA A 102 3.53 -0.66 1.58
C ALA A 102 3.03 -1.69 0.55
N LYS A 103 3.26 -2.99 0.79
CA LYS A 103 2.85 -4.05 -0.12
C LYS A 103 1.33 -4.10 -0.33
N ALA A 104 0.57 -4.02 0.76
CA ALA A 104 -0.89 -4.03 0.73
C ALA A 104 -1.42 -2.86 -0.09
N GLN A 105 -0.84 -1.67 0.09
CA GLN A 105 -1.17 -0.49 -0.69
C GLN A 105 -0.95 -0.69 -2.19
N GLY A 106 0.15 -1.33 -2.59
CA GLY A 106 0.51 -1.53 -4.00
C GLY A 106 -0.34 -2.52 -4.79
N GLY A 107 -1.12 -3.38 -4.13
CA GLY A 107 -1.99 -4.34 -4.79
C GLY A 107 -1.24 -5.32 -5.72
N GLN A 108 0.01 -5.65 -5.40
CA GLN A 108 0.97 -6.36 -6.28
C GLN A 108 0.45 -7.68 -6.86
N SER A 109 -0.48 -8.36 -6.18
CA SER A 109 -1.09 -9.64 -6.63
C SER A 109 -2.50 -9.49 -7.23
N ASP A 110 -3.07 -8.29 -7.25
CA ASP A 110 -4.46 -8.08 -7.65
C ASP A 110 -4.71 -8.33 -9.13
N GLU A 111 -3.72 -8.05 -9.99
CA GLU A 111 -3.87 -8.28 -11.43
C GLU A 111 -4.02 -9.77 -11.75
N ASP A 112 -3.10 -10.60 -11.26
CA ASP A 112 -3.16 -12.04 -11.43
C ASP A 112 -4.40 -12.65 -10.77
N PHE A 113 -4.83 -12.07 -9.64
CA PHE A 113 -6.04 -12.49 -8.95
C PHE A 113 -7.30 -12.17 -9.75
N GLN A 114 -7.33 -11.07 -10.47
CA GLN A 114 -8.42 -10.74 -11.38
C GLN A 114 -8.36 -11.52 -12.69
N ARG A 115 -7.17 -11.83 -13.23
CA ARG A 115 -7.01 -12.78 -14.33
C ARG A 115 -7.57 -14.15 -13.94
N LEU A 116 -7.27 -14.63 -12.74
CA LEU A 116 -7.85 -15.86 -12.18
C LEU A 116 -9.38 -15.81 -12.13
N GLN A 117 -9.97 -14.70 -11.68
CA GLN A 117 -11.43 -14.52 -11.64
C GLN A 117 -12.08 -14.62 -13.02
N ARG A 118 -11.38 -14.16 -14.06
CA ARG A 118 -11.79 -14.23 -15.48
C ARG A 118 -11.42 -15.56 -16.15
N ASN A 119 -10.82 -16.49 -15.40
CA ASN A 119 -10.31 -17.77 -15.91
C ASN A 119 -9.21 -17.61 -16.98
N GLU A 120 -8.42 -16.55 -16.87
CA GLU A 120 -7.27 -16.27 -17.73
C GLU A 120 -5.99 -16.91 -17.16
N PRO A 121 -4.92 -17.03 -17.97
CA PRO A 121 -3.58 -17.36 -17.47
C PRO A 121 -3.12 -16.35 -16.41
N SER A 122 -2.62 -16.86 -15.30
CA SER A 122 -2.11 -16.09 -14.17
C SER A 122 -1.05 -16.91 -13.42
N VAL A 123 -0.29 -16.27 -12.53
CA VAL A 123 0.78 -16.91 -11.76
C VAL A 123 0.32 -18.07 -10.85
N PHE A 124 -0.98 -18.18 -10.59
CA PHE A 124 -1.52 -19.20 -9.69
C PHE A 124 -1.60 -20.59 -10.34
N ASP A 125 -1.06 -21.58 -9.64
CA ASP A 125 -1.00 -22.97 -10.06
C ASP A 125 -2.38 -23.68 -10.04
N GLY A 126 -2.41 -24.93 -10.52
CA GLY A 126 -3.63 -25.73 -10.57
C GLY A 126 -4.25 -26.03 -9.20
N GLU A 127 -3.44 -26.23 -8.15
CA GLU A 127 -3.93 -26.51 -6.79
C GLU A 127 -4.59 -25.25 -6.19
N GLN A 128 -3.96 -24.09 -6.36
CA GLN A 128 -4.49 -22.77 -6.00
C GLN A 128 -5.80 -22.47 -6.74
N ARG A 129 -5.85 -22.72 -8.05
CA ARG A 129 -7.08 -22.57 -8.87
C ARG A 129 -8.21 -23.47 -8.35
N LEU A 130 -7.92 -24.72 -8.00
CA LEU A 130 -8.91 -25.63 -7.44
C LEU A 130 -9.41 -25.17 -6.07
N ARG A 131 -8.53 -24.68 -5.19
CA ARG A 131 -8.92 -24.12 -3.90
C ARG A 131 -9.80 -22.88 -4.06
N TRP A 132 -9.45 -21.97 -4.96
CA TRP A 132 -10.28 -20.83 -5.35
C TRP A 132 -11.68 -21.28 -5.81
N GLN A 133 -11.78 -22.24 -6.73
CA GLN A 133 -13.07 -22.75 -7.21
C GLN A 133 -13.90 -23.42 -6.11
N ARG A 134 -13.27 -24.09 -5.14
CA ARG A 134 -13.96 -24.67 -3.98
C ARG A 134 -14.50 -23.58 -3.06
N ALA A 135 -13.70 -22.54 -2.78
CA ALA A 135 -14.14 -21.39 -1.99
C ALA A 135 -15.31 -20.66 -2.67
N LYS A 136 -15.21 -20.39 -3.98
CA LYS A 136 -16.30 -19.80 -4.78
C LYS A 136 -17.59 -20.61 -4.70
N ARG A 137 -17.51 -21.94 -4.83
CA ARG A 137 -18.67 -22.82 -4.66
C ARG A 137 -19.26 -22.78 -3.25
N ALA A 138 -18.41 -22.75 -2.21
CA ALA A 138 -18.88 -22.64 -0.83
C ALA A 138 -19.60 -21.30 -0.58
N TRP A 139 -19.08 -20.20 -1.13
CA TRP A 139 -19.70 -18.88 -1.08
C TRP A 139 -21.07 -18.84 -1.75
N SER A 140 -21.19 -19.41 -2.96
CA SER A 140 -22.48 -19.49 -3.66
C SER A 140 -23.49 -20.39 -2.92
N ARG A 141 -23.05 -21.53 -2.36
CA ARG A 141 -23.93 -22.38 -1.53
C ARG A 141 -24.40 -21.69 -0.24
N ALA A 142 -23.64 -20.69 0.22
CA ALA A 142 -24.04 -19.84 1.32
C ALA A 142 -25.08 -18.77 0.92
N GLY A 143 -25.58 -18.77 -0.33
CA GLY A 143 -26.57 -17.81 -0.83
C GLY A 143 -25.99 -16.42 -1.08
N LEU A 144 -24.67 -16.30 -1.17
CA LEU A 144 -23.98 -15.02 -1.33
C LEU A 144 -23.52 -14.84 -2.79
N SER A 145 -23.67 -13.64 -3.32
CA SER A 145 -23.09 -13.24 -4.60
C SER A 145 -21.65 -12.75 -4.39
N LEU A 146 -20.78 -13.00 -5.38
CA LEU A 146 -19.43 -12.43 -5.38
C LEU A 146 -19.46 -11.07 -6.08
N PRO A 147 -18.87 -10.03 -5.47
CA PRO A 147 -18.59 -8.78 -6.16
C PRO A 147 -17.68 -9.03 -7.38
N PRO A 148 -17.85 -8.28 -8.49
CA PRO A 148 -16.93 -8.35 -9.60
C PRO A 148 -15.58 -7.68 -9.25
N GLY A 149 -14.48 -8.25 -9.73
CA GLY A 149 -13.16 -7.62 -9.67
C GLY A 149 -12.59 -7.53 -8.25
N LEU A 150 -12.70 -8.60 -7.46
CA LEU A 150 -12.12 -8.66 -6.12
C LEU A 150 -10.61 -8.40 -6.15
N SER A 151 -10.11 -7.71 -5.12
CA SER A 151 -8.69 -7.63 -4.79
C SER A 151 -8.33 -8.66 -3.72
N MET A 152 -7.04 -8.82 -3.46
CA MET A 152 -6.52 -9.58 -2.32
C MET A 152 -6.38 -8.73 -1.04
N ALA A 153 -6.64 -7.42 -1.14
CA ALA A 153 -6.37 -6.43 -0.09
C ALA A 153 -6.94 -6.81 1.31
N ALA A 154 -8.15 -7.37 1.39
CA ALA A 154 -8.72 -7.73 2.70
C ALA A 154 -7.92 -8.83 3.42
N HIS A 155 -7.20 -9.70 2.69
CA HIS A 155 -6.29 -10.65 3.32
C HIS A 155 -5.09 -9.94 3.96
N ASP A 156 -4.50 -8.99 3.25
CA ASP A 156 -3.38 -8.21 3.77
C ASP A 156 -3.82 -7.34 4.96
N HIS A 157 -4.99 -6.72 4.89
CA HIS A 157 -5.62 -5.97 5.99
C HIS A 157 -5.78 -6.82 7.26
N GLU A 158 -6.34 -8.02 7.13
CA GLU A 158 -6.53 -8.94 8.24
C GLU A 158 -5.19 -9.44 8.82
N CYS A 159 -4.20 -9.69 7.97
CA CYS A 159 -2.83 -10.04 8.38
C CYS A 159 -2.17 -8.90 9.17
N ILE A 160 -2.21 -7.68 8.64
CA ILE A 160 -1.63 -6.49 9.26
C ILE A 160 -2.29 -6.23 10.62
N ALA A 161 -3.63 -6.23 10.68
CA ALA A 161 -4.36 -5.99 11.92
C ALA A 161 -4.07 -7.07 12.98
N SER A 162 -4.05 -8.34 12.59
CA SER A 162 -3.69 -9.46 13.48
C SER A 162 -2.25 -9.34 13.99
N LEU A 163 -1.30 -9.05 13.10
CA LEU A 163 0.11 -8.93 13.44
C LEU A 163 0.37 -7.72 14.36
N ALA A 164 -0.24 -6.57 14.07
CA ALA A 164 -0.15 -5.38 14.91
C ALA A 164 -0.65 -5.66 16.34
N LYS A 165 -1.76 -6.40 16.47
CA LYS A 165 -2.25 -6.81 17.79
C LYS A 165 -1.26 -7.71 18.52
N LYS A 166 -0.73 -8.75 17.87
CA LYS A 166 0.27 -9.66 18.45
C LYS A 166 1.52 -8.87 18.90
N CYS A 167 2.00 -7.95 18.07
CA CYS A 167 3.15 -7.10 18.41
C CYS A 167 2.85 -6.16 19.58
N HIS A 168 1.65 -5.60 19.67
CA HIS A 168 1.22 -4.78 20.81
C HIS A 168 1.15 -5.60 22.11
N GLU A 169 0.57 -6.80 22.08
CA GLU A 169 0.49 -7.69 23.24
C GLU A 169 1.89 -8.12 23.74
N CYS A 170 2.87 -8.27 22.84
CA CYS A 170 4.27 -8.52 23.18
C CYS A 170 5.03 -7.27 23.68
N GLY A 171 4.40 -6.09 23.68
CA GLY A 171 5.05 -4.82 24.03
C GLY A 171 6.01 -4.29 22.96
N TYR A 172 5.98 -4.83 21.74
CA TYR A 172 6.80 -4.35 20.63
C TYR A 172 6.23 -3.09 19.98
N LEU A 173 4.89 -2.92 20.02
CA LEU A 173 4.21 -1.69 19.63
C LEU A 173 3.61 -0.97 20.85
N THR A 174 3.76 0.35 20.86
CA THR A 174 2.98 1.23 21.72
C THR A 174 1.48 1.15 21.37
N ARG A 175 0.64 1.60 22.30
CA ARG A 175 -0.81 1.69 22.08
C ARG A 175 -1.15 2.58 20.88
N SER A 176 -0.42 3.68 20.74
CA SER A 176 -0.47 4.67 19.67
C SER A 176 -0.25 4.05 18.30
N GLU A 177 0.88 3.34 18.14
CA GLU A 177 1.27 2.68 16.89
C GLU A 177 0.25 1.60 16.50
N PHE A 178 -0.26 0.84 17.48
CA PHE A 178 -1.31 -0.16 17.24
C PHE A 178 -2.57 0.46 16.65
N TRP A 179 -3.10 1.52 17.28
CA TRP A 179 -4.32 2.18 16.79
C TRP A 179 -4.11 2.88 15.46
N LEU A 180 -2.96 3.52 15.24
CA LEU A 180 -2.64 4.12 13.94
C LEU A 180 -2.52 3.06 12.83
N THR A 181 -2.02 1.86 13.16
CA THR A 181 -1.97 0.75 12.20
C THR A 181 -3.38 0.29 11.81
N LEU A 182 -4.29 0.13 12.78
CA LEU A 182 -5.67 -0.22 12.46
C LEU A 182 -6.43 0.90 11.74
N ALA A 183 -6.11 2.16 12.07
CA ALA A 183 -6.65 3.33 11.40
C ALA A 183 -6.24 3.36 9.92
N TRP A 184 -4.96 3.07 9.63
CA TRP A 184 -4.48 2.90 8.26
C TRP A 184 -5.25 1.79 7.53
N VAL A 185 -5.41 0.63 8.16
CA VAL A 185 -6.16 -0.50 7.57
C VAL A 185 -7.60 -0.09 7.26
N ALA A 186 -8.24 0.69 8.14
CA ALA A 186 -9.59 1.18 7.94
C ALA A 186 -9.72 2.14 6.76
N GLU A 187 -8.80 3.12 6.62
CA GLU A 187 -8.80 4.04 5.47
C GLU A 187 -8.61 3.28 4.15
N ASP A 188 -7.63 2.38 4.10
CA ASP A 188 -7.35 1.59 2.89
C ASP A 188 -8.50 0.63 2.56
N ALA A 189 -9.12 0.00 3.56
CA ALA A 189 -10.29 -0.86 3.36
C ALA A 189 -11.50 -0.07 2.84
N ALA A 190 -11.74 1.15 3.36
CA ALA A 190 -12.84 2.00 2.90
C ALA A 190 -12.63 2.48 1.45
N TRP A 191 -11.39 2.57 0.98
CA TRP A 191 -11.07 2.85 -0.42
C TRP A 191 -11.41 1.68 -1.36
N HIS A 192 -11.16 0.45 -0.90
CA HIS A 192 -11.28 -0.75 -1.74
C HIS A 192 -12.65 -1.44 -1.68
N PHE A 193 -13.39 -1.29 -0.57
CA PHE A 193 -14.58 -2.10 -0.31
C PHE A 193 -15.79 -1.24 0.05
N VAL A 194 -16.92 -1.55 -0.57
CA VAL A 194 -18.19 -0.86 -0.35
C VAL A 194 -18.85 -1.27 0.97
N ASP A 195 -18.67 -2.54 1.37
CA ASP A 195 -19.24 -3.11 2.58
C ASP A 195 -18.42 -4.30 3.09
N TRP A 196 -18.82 -4.80 4.26
CA TRP A 196 -18.21 -5.96 4.91
C TRP A 196 -18.37 -7.28 4.15
N GLN A 197 -19.42 -7.44 3.34
CA GLN A 197 -19.60 -8.66 2.54
C GLN A 197 -18.56 -8.70 1.41
N ALA A 198 -18.30 -7.56 0.76
CA ALA A 198 -17.26 -7.42 -0.25
C ALA A 198 -15.87 -7.63 0.36
N TYR A 199 -15.61 -7.05 1.53
CA TYR A 199 -14.38 -7.26 2.29
C TYR A 199 -14.16 -8.74 2.63
N ALA A 200 -15.18 -9.43 3.18
CA ALA A 200 -15.08 -10.85 3.48
C ALA A 200 -14.95 -11.74 2.24
N ALA A 201 -15.59 -11.39 1.13
CA ALA A 201 -15.41 -12.10 -0.13
C ALA A 201 -13.96 -12.02 -0.60
N SER A 202 -13.34 -10.83 -0.54
CA SER A 202 -11.92 -10.65 -0.83
C SER A 202 -11.06 -11.54 0.09
N PHE A 203 -11.28 -11.48 1.41
CA PHE A 203 -10.52 -12.25 2.39
C PHE A 203 -10.61 -13.76 2.15
N VAL A 204 -11.84 -14.32 2.10
CA VAL A 204 -12.08 -15.77 1.98
C VAL A 204 -11.43 -16.30 0.72
N MET A 205 -11.53 -15.56 -0.38
CA MET A 205 -11.07 -16.03 -1.66
C MET A 205 -9.56 -15.91 -1.84
N ALA A 206 -8.97 -14.79 -1.39
CA ALA A 206 -7.51 -14.62 -1.36
C ALA A 206 -6.86 -15.67 -0.44
N ARG A 207 -7.43 -15.88 0.75
CA ARG A 207 -6.94 -16.89 1.70
C ARG A 207 -6.99 -18.31 1.12
N ALA A 208 -8.02 -18.66 0.35
CA ALA A 208 -8.11 -19.99 -0.27
C ALA A 208 -6.92 -20.29 -1.21
N ILE A 209 -6.39 -19.26 -1.86
CA ILE A 209 -5.22 -19.35 -2.74
C ILE A 209 -3.94 -19.40 -1.92
N LEU A 210 -3.77 -18.45 -1.00
CA LEU A 210 -2.52 -18.24 -0.29
C LEU A 210 -2.26 -19.30 0.78
N VAL A 211 -3.30 -19.73 1.48
CA VAL A 211 -3.17 -20.62 2.63
C VAL A 211 -3.55 -22.05 2.26
N ARG A 212 -2.56 -22.94 2.25
CA ARG A 212 -2.75 -24.37 1.92
C ARG A 212 -3.45 -25.13 3.04
N GLN A 213 -3.08 -24.86 4.28
CA GLN A 213 -3.56 -25.56 5.47
C GLN A 213 -4.27 -24.58 6.40
N GLY A 214 -5.51 -24.89 6.78
CA GLY A 214 -6.31 -24.04 7.65
C GLY A 214 -7.80 -24.40 7.55
N PRO A 215 -8.67 -23.67 8.27
CA PRO A 215 -10.10 -23.89 8.19
C PRO A 215 -10.59 -23.80 6.74
N PRO A 216 -11.48 -24.71 6.31
CA PRO A 216 -12.06 -24.63 4.97
C PRO A 216 -12.88 -23.35 4.85
N ALA A 217 -13.07 -22.87 3.61
CA ALA A 217 -13.83 -21.65 3.33
C ALA A 217 -15.22 -21.61 4.00
N THR A 218 -15.86 -22.78 4.19
CA THR A 218 -17.14 -22.90 4.89
C THR A 218 -17.10 -22.42 6.34
N GLU A 219 -16.00 -22.68 7.07
CA GLU A 219 -15.86 -22.21 8.46
C GLU A 219 -15.58 -20.71 8.50
N VAL A 220 -14.78 -20.19 7.56
CA VAL A 220 -14.55 -18.74 7.46
C VAL A 220 -15.84 -17.99 7.13
N ILE A 221 -16.67 -18.54 6.24
CA ILE A 221 -18.00 -17.99 5.92
C ILE A 221 -18.93 -18.03 7.14
N LYS A 222 -18.86 -19.07 7.98
CA LYS A 222 -19.61 -19.11 9.25
C LYS A 222 -19.14 -18.03 10.21
N ALA A 223 -17.83 -17.83 10.35
CA ALA A 223 -17.27 -16.77 11.18
C ALA A 223 -17.76 -15.38 10.72
N MET A 224 -17.67 -15.10 9.41
CA MET A 224 -18.22 -13.87 8.82
C MET A 224 -19.71 -13.68 9.14
N ARG A 225 -20.53 -14.72 8.98
CA ARG A 225 -21.97 -14.65 9.32
C ARG A 225 -22.22 -14.36 10.79
N HIS A 226 -21.34 -14.84 11.67
CA HIS A 226 -21.43 -14.53 13.09
C HIS A 226 -21.10 -13.05 13.37
N LEU A 227 -20.07 -12.50 12.70
CA LEU A 227 -19.72 -11.08 12.77
C LEU A 227 -20.83 -10.16 12.22
N LEU A 228 -21.51 -10.58 11.14
CA LEU A 228 -22.65 -9.87 10.55
C LEU A 228 -23.99 -10.15 11.26
N GLY A 229 -24.02 -11.12 12.17
CA GLY A 229 -25.22 -11.62 12.82
C GLY A 229 -25.76 -10.73 13.95
N GLY A 230 -26.58 -11.30 14.82
CA GLY A 230 -27.02 -10.64 16.05
C GLY A 230 -25.97 -10.77 17.16
N ARG A 231 -25.89 -9.76 18.05
CA ARG A 231 -25.08 -9.85 19.27
C ARG A 231 -25.57 -11.02 20.12
N GLN A 232 -24.65 -11.87 20.57
CA GLN A 232 -24.90 -12.92 21.56
C GLN A 232 -24.09 -12.58 22.80
N GLU A 233 -24.70 -12.61 23.99
CA GLU A 233 -24.05 -12.21 25.25
C GLU A 233 -22.77 -13.04 25.57
N SER A 234 -22.66 -14.24 25.02
CA SER A 234 -21.52 -15.15 25.22
C SER A 234 -20.34 -14.94 24.25
N ASN A 235 -20.48 -14.13 23.20
CA ASN A 235 -19.41 -13.86 22.24
C ASN A 235 -19.31 -12.36 21.93
N GLU A 236 -18.27 -11.71 22.46
CA GLU A 236 -18.03 -10.26 22.29
C GLU A 236 -17.84 -9.85 20.81
N LEU A 237 -17.50 -10.78 19.91
CA LEU A 237 -17.33 -10.52 18.46
C LEU A 237 -18.63 -10.68 17.65
N ALA A 238 -19.66 -11.32 18.21
CA ALA A 238 -20.93 -11.54 17.52
C ALA A 238 -21.60 -10.20 17.17
N GLY A 239 -21.98 -10.01 15.91
CA GLY A 239 -22.62 -8.77 15.46
C GLY A 239 -21.71 -7.53 15.48
N LEU A 240 -20.40 -7.67 15.64
CA LEU A 240 -19.46 -6.54 15.65
C LEU A 240 -19.49 -5.75 14.34
N TRP A 241 -19.41 -6.45 13.20
CA TRP A 241 -19.48 -5.82 11.88
C TRP A 241 -20.86 -5.21 11.58
N ARG A 242 -21.92 -5.76 12.19
CA ARG A 242 -23.26 -5.17 12.13
C ARG A 242 -23.35 -3.88 12.95
N ALA A 243 -22.70 -3.83 14.11
CA ALA A 243 -22.66 -2.65 14.98
C ALA A 243 -21.82 -1.51 14.37
N HIS A 244 -20.79 -1.85 13.60
CA HIS A 244 -19.90 -0.90 12.94
C HIS A 244 -19.82 -1.18 11.43
N PRO A 245 -20.79 -0.71 10.63
CA PRO A 245 -20.74 -0.85 9.18
C PRO A 245 -19.48 -0.21 8.59
N LEU A 246 -18.85 -0.86 7.61
CA LEU A 246 -17.59 -0.38 7.01
C LEU A 246 -17.66 1.09 6.55
N SER A 247 -18.75 1.47 5.89
CA SER A 247 -18.98 2.86 5.42
C SER A 247 -19.18 3.89 6.54
N GLY A 248 -19.47 3.43 7.76
CA GLY A 248 -19.65 4.25 8.95
C GLY A 248 -18.40 4.37 9.81
N ILE A 249 -17.31 3.66 9.49
CA ILE A 249 -16.04 3.82 10.20
C ILE A 249 -15.43 5.18 9.81
N ARG A 250 -15.17 6.01 10.82
CA ARG A 250 -14.60 7.35 10.70
C ARG A 250 -13.27 7.36 11.41
N VAL A 251 -12.19 7.55 10.68
CA VAL A 251 -10.82 7.43 11.22
C VAL A 251 -10.37 8.72 11.90
N ASP A 252 -10.90 9.85 11.45
CA ASP A 252 -10.80 11.16 12.08
C ASP A 252 -11.31 11.15 13.53
N GLU A 253 -12.45 10.52 13.83
CA GLU A 253 -12.94 10.42 15.22
C GLU A 253 -12.05 9.55 16.14
N VAL A 254 -11.18 8.71 15.55
CA VAL A 254 -10.36 7.73 16.27
C VAL A 254 -8.89 8.17 16.43
N ALA A 255 -8.42 9.04 15.53
CA ALA A 255 -7.02 9.46 15.43
C ALA A 255 -6.79 10.96 15.66
N ILE A 256 -7.74 11.69 16.24
CA ILE A 256 -7.62 13.13 16.47
C ILE A 256 -6.94 13.46 17.81
N GLN A 257 -5.78 14.12 17.66
CA GLN A 257 -5.18 15.19 18.48
C GLN A 257 -4.00 14.91 19.42
N SER A 258 -3.79 13.73 20.01
CA SER A 258 -2.67 13.57 20.96
C SER A 258 -1.32 13.19 20.33
N GLU A 259 -1.30 12.59 19.13
CA GLU A 259 -0.08 11.90 18.63
C GLU A 259 0.37 12.27 17.21
N ARG A 260 -0.41 13.07 16.47
CA ARG A 260 0.06 13.68 15.20
C ARG A 260 1.11 14.79 15.41
N ARG A 261 1.53 15.07 16.64
CA ARG A 261 2.85 15.67 16.89
C ARG A 261 3.93 14.58 16.79
N LEU A 262 4.01 13.93 15.64
CA LEU A 262 5.33 13.61 15.14
C LEU A 262 6.01 14.96 15.02
N ALA A 263 6.89 15.28 15.98
CA ALA A 263 7.74 16.45 15.87
C ALA A 263 8.27 16.42 14.44
N ARG A 264 7.96 17.45 13.63
CA ARG A 264 8.36 17.52 12.22
C ARG A 264 9.79 17.04 12.14
N GLN A 265 9.97 15.78 11.76
CA GLN A 265 11.27 15.17 11.84
C GLN A 265 11.95 15.72 10.61
N ILE A 266 12.83 16.70 10.83
CA ILE A 266 13.58 17.31 9.75
C ILE A 266 14.48 16.19 9.22
N TRP A 267 14.09 15.61 8.09
CA TRP A 267 14.90 14.61 7.42
C TRP A 267 16.26 15.23 7.09
N PRO A 268 17.35 14.45 7.17
CA PRO A 268 18.58 14.86 6.52
C PRO A 268 18.24 15.25 5.09
N ALA A 269 18.78 16.38 4.61
CA ALA A 269 18.45 16.89 3.28
C ALA A 269 18.55 15.80 2.20
N GLN A 270 19.52 14.90 2.34
CA GLN A 270 19.76 13.79 1.43
C GLN A 270 18.57 12.82 1.30
N ASP A 271 17.80 12.59 2.36
CA ASP A 271 16.68 11.66 2.37
C ASP A 271 15.41 12.33 1.81
N SER A 272 15.31 13.66 1.88
CA SER A 272 14.18 14.41 1.27
C SER A 272 14.10 14.22 -0.25
N LEU A 273 15.22 13.91 -0.91
CA LEU A 273 15.25 13.58 -2.33
C LEU A 273 14.52 12.28 -2.68
N LEU A 274 14.29 11.39 -1.71
CA LEU A 274 13.51 10.17 -1.91
C LEU A 274 12.04 10.44 -2.22
N ALA A 275 11.57 11.68 -2.00
CA ALA A 275 10.26 12.15 -2.45
C ALA A 275 10.06 12.02 -3.97
N LEU A 276 11.14 12.09 -4.75
CA LEU A 276 11.11 11.89 -6.19
C LEU A 276 11.13 10.39 -6.50
N GLY A 277 10.21 9.95 -7.35
CA GLY A 277 10.01 8.53 -7.65
C GLY A 277 9.23 7.78 -6.56
N ALA A 278 8.89 8.44 -5.44
CA ALA A 278 8.13 7.84 -4.35
C ALA A 278 6.73 7.46 -4.79
N LEU A 279 6.10 8.22 -5.69
CA LEU A 279 4.74 7.96 -6.15
C LEU A 279 4.66 6.64 -6.92
N ILE A 280 5.57 6.45 -7.88
CA ILE A 280 5.62 5.19 -8.65
C ILE A 280 6.02 4.02 -7.73
N ALA A 281 7.02 4.21 -6.85
CA ALA A 281 7.45 3.17 -5.92
C ALA A 281 6.32 2.73 -4.96
N SER A 282 5.62 3.69 -4.34
CA SER A 282 4.47 3.44 -3.47
C SER A 282 3.32 2.76 -4.23
N SER A 283 3.07 3.18 -5.48
CA SER A 283 2.03 2.55 -6.31
C SER A 283 2.33 1.09 -6.65
N GLY A 284 3.60 0.71 -6.69
CA GLY A 284 4.05 -0.68 -6.84
C GLY A 284 4.19 -1.44 -5.52
N GLY A 285 3.87 -0.80 -4.40
CA GLY A 285 3.93 -1.39 -3.06
C GLY A 285 5.32 -1.47 -2.46
N ALA A 286 6.28 -0.71 -2.99
CA ALA A 286 7.63 -0.64 -2.46
C ALA A 286 7.74 0.44 -1.37
N ARG A 287 8.69 0.23 -0.46
CA ARG A 287 9.09 1.24 0.52
C ARG A 287 9.68 2.46 -0.16
N VAL A 288 9.27 3.63 0.30
CA VAL A 288 9.70 4.93 -0.29
C VAL A 288 10.82 5.61 0.49
N ASP A 289 11.08 5.16 1.72
CA ASP A 289 12.07 5.69 2.65
C ASP A 289 13.49 5.14 2.44
N ARG A 290 13.70 4.33 1.40
CA ARG A 290 15.01 3.74 1.05
C ARG A 290 15.44 4.16 -0.36
N LEU A 291 16.74 4.34 -0.55
CA LEU A 291 17.30 4.71 -1.85
C LEU A 291 17.07 3.60 -2.89
N ALA A 292 17.44 2.37 -2.54
CA ALA A 292 17.11 1.18 -3.33
C ALA A 292 15.64 0.82 -3.15
N ILE A 293 14.94 0.65 -4.26
CA ILE A 293 13.60 0.08 -4.32
C ILE A 293 13.77 -1.44 -4.29
N ALA A 294 13.06 -2.13 -3.39
CA ALA A 294 13.04 -3.60 -3.26
C ALA A 294 14.40 -4.27 -3.55
N PRO A 295 15.47 -3.98 -2.78
CA PRO A 295 16.84 -4.37 -3.10
C PRO A 295 17.04 -5.88 -3.35
N GLU A 296 16.21 -6.71 -2.74
CA GLU A 296 16.15 -8.16 -2.95
C GLU A 296 15.80 -8.57 -4.39
N GLU A 297 15.18 -7.68 -5.17
CA GLU A 297 14.69 -7.93 -6.54
C GLU A 297 15.63 -7.38 -7.64
N HIS A 298 16.90 -7.16 -7.34
CA HIS A 298 17.91 -6.58 -8.25
C HIS A 298 17.93 -7.19 -9.67
N GLU A 299 17.81 -8.50 -9.83
CA GLU A 299 17.75 -9.16 -11.15
C GLU A 299 16.50 -8.75 -11.94
N LEU A 300 15.36 -8.63 -11.26
CA LEU A 300 14.10 -8.20 -11.87
C LEU A 300 14.20 -6.75 -12.34
N HIS A 301 14.82 -5.89 -11.53
CA HIS A 301 15.06 -4.49 -11.88
C HIS A 301 15.96 -4.36 -13.12
N ALA A 302 17.02 -5.16 -13.21
CA ALA A 302 17.87 -5.21 -14.42
C ALA A 302 17.06 -5.62 -15.67
N ARG A 303 16.20 -6.64 -15.57
CA ARG A 303 15.33 -7.07 -16.67
C ARG A 303 14.32 -5.99 -17.05
N TRP A 304 13.71 -5.34 -16.06
CA TRP A 304 12.76 -4.24 -16.30
C TRP A 304 13.42 -3.09 -17.06
N LEU A 305 14.61 -2.67 -16.63
CA LEU A 305 15.39 -1.61 -17.31
C LEU A 305 15.77 -2.03 -18.74
N ALA A 306 16.19 -3.27 -18.95
CA ALA A 306 16.46 -3.80 -20.28
C ALA A 306 15.22 -3.79 -21.19
N THR A 307 14.07 -4.22 -20.68
CA THR A 307 12.83 -4.32 -21.47
C THR A 307 12.20 -2.95 -21.75
N HIS A 308 12.08 -2.09 -20.75
CA HIS A 308 11.31 -0.85 -20.85
C HIS A 308 12.18 0.37 -21.18
N TRP A 309 13.44 0.37 -20.72
CA TRP A 309 14.37 1.46 -20.96
C TRP A 309 15.42 1.12 -22.03
N ARG A 310 15.54 -0.15 -22.43
CA ARG A 310 16.61 -0.65 -23.31
C ARG A 310 17.99 -0.30 -22.76
N ALA A 311 18.11 -0.36 -21.43
CA ALA A 311 19.31 -0.01 -20.70
C ALA A 311 19.86 -1.25 -19.99
N PHE A 312 21.11 -1.58 -20.29
CA PHE A 312 21.86 -2.73 -19.79
C PHE A 312 23.07 -2.30 -18.94
N ASP A 313 23.44 -1.02 -19.00
CA ASP A 313 24.59 -0.45 -18.29
C ASP A 313 24.30 0.97 -17.78
N SER A 314 25.24 1.48 -16.97
CA SER A 314 25.17 2.81 -16.35
C SER A 314 24.98 3.94 -17.36
N SER A 315 25.65 3.88 -18.51
CA SER A 315 25.62 4.95 -19.51
C SER A 315 24.26 5.04 -20.20
N GLN A 316 23.65 3.89 -20.50
CA GLN A 316 22.34 3.80 -21.13
C GLN A 316 21.22 4.23 -20.17
N VAL A 317 21.36 3.89 -18.89
CA VAL A 317 20.46 4.39 -17.85
C VAL A 317 20.53 5.92 -17.79
N MET A 318 21.73 6.49 -17.70
CA MET A 318 21.89 7.94 -17.62
C MET A 318 21.39 8.65 -18.88
N ALA A 319 21.65 8.12 -20.07
CA ALA A 319 21.11 8.66 -21.32
C ALA A 319 19.56 8.71 -21.31
N ARG A 320 18.91 7.72 -20.69
CA ARG A 320 17.45 7.70 -20.55
C ARG A 320 16.95 8.69 -19.51
N VAL A 321 17.68 8.84 -18.40
CA VAL A 321 17.42 9.87 -17.38
C VAL A 321 17.55 11.26 -18.01
N ASP A 322 18.66 11.55 -18.68
CA ASP A 322 18.93 12.84 -19.33
C ASP A 322 17.87 13.16 -20.39
N TRP A 323 17.46 12.17 -21.20
CA TRP A 323 16.35 12.37 -22.13
C TRP A 323 15.05 12.78 -21.41
N LEU A 324 14.70 12.12 -20.28
CA LEU A 324 13.52 12.51 -19.48
C LEU A 324 13.67 13.91 -18.88
N LEU A 325 14.87 14.30 -18.48
CA LEU A 325 15.16 15.61 -17.90
C LEU A 325 15.16 16.74 -18.93
N ASP A 326 15.60 16.50 -20.16
CA ASP A 326 15.79 17.56 -21.17
C ASP A 326 14.61 17.69 -22.13
N THR A 327 14.10 16.56 -22.64
CA THR A 327 13.03 16.53 -23.65
C THR A 327 11.78 15.87 -23.09
N GLY A 328 11.93 14.63 -22.62
CA GLY A 328 10.90 13.82 -22.00
C GLY A 328 9.69 13.55 -22.90
N SER A 329 8.66 12.97 -22.28
CA SER A 329 7.36 12.78 -22.91
C SER A 329 6.65 14.12 -23.13
N ARG A 330 6.92 15.10 -22.27
CA ARG A 330 6.33 16.44 -22.30
C ARG A 330 6.51 17.19 -23.62
N ALA A 331 7.64 17.02 -24.33
CA ALA A 331 7.86 17.67 -25.62
C ALA A 331 6.75 17.36 -26.65
N LYS A 332 6.20 16.14 -26.59
CA LYS A 332 5.06 15.73 -27.42
C LYS A 332 3.72 16.01 -26.74
N LEU A 333 3.64 15.82 -25.43
CA LEU A 333 2.35 15.74 -24.73
C LEU A 333 1.87 17.10 -24.18
N ASP A 334 2.75 18.04 -23.81
CA ASP A 334 2.34 19.36 -23.30
C ASP A 334 1.53 20.16 -24.35
N PRO A 335 1.91 20.20 -25.64
CA PRO A 335 1.08 20.86 -26.67
C PRO A 335 -0.30 20.23 -26.80
N VAL A 336 -0.38 18.91 -26.64
CA VAL A 336 -1.64 18.16 -26.69
C VAL A 336 -2.48 18.44 -25.45
N LEU A 337 -1.88 18.56 -24.26
CA LEU A 337 -2.58 18.88 -23.02
C LEU A 337 -3.30 20.22 -23.13
N VAL A 338 -2.63 21.23 -23.68
CA VAL A 338 -3.19 22.58 -23.87
C VAL A 338 -4.32 22.59 -24.92
N THR A 339 -4.21 21.76 -25.97
CA THR A 339 -5.16 21.77 -27.11
C THR A 339 -6.29 20.76 -27.02
N SER A 340 -6.18 19.76 -26.15
CA SER A 340 -7.18 18.67 -25.99
C SER A 340 -8.32 19.02 -25.03
N ALA A 341 -8.27 20.16 -24.35
CA ALA A 341 -9.39 20.67 -23.57
C ALA A 341 -10.62 20.85 -24.49
N GLY A 342 -11.60 19.96 -24.37
CA GLY A 342 -12.89 20.05 -25.09
C GLY A 342 -12.98 19.36 -26.46
N LYS A 343 -12.01 18.52 -26.85
CA LYS A 343 -12.09 17.74 -28.12
C LYS A 343 -12.34 16.25 -27.87
N PRO A 344 -13.35 15.62 -28.52
CA PRO A 344 -13.67 14.20 -28.34
C PRO A 344 -12.69 13.29 -29.11
N GLN A 345 -11.45 13.20 -28.63
CA GLN A 345 -10.44 12.23 -29.08
C GLN A 345 -10.11 11.26 -27.94
N ALA A 346 -9.53 10.10 -28.25
CA ALA A 346 -9.20 9.06 -27.26
C ALA A 346 -8.29 9.56 -26.12
N GLN A 347 -7.40 10.52 -26.38
CA GLN A 347 -6.59 11.18 -25.34
C GLN A 347 -7.42 12.17 -24.51
N GLY A 348 -8.29 12.95 -25.13
CA GLY A 348 -9.22 13.86 -24.45
C GLY A 348 -10.13 13.13 -23.46
N LEU A 349 -10.71 11.99 -23.86
CA LEU A 349 -11.53 11.15 -22.96
C LEU A 349 -10.74 10.61 -21.77
N ARG A 350 -9.46 10.26 -21.96
CA ARG A 350 -8.58 9.79 -20.88
C ARG A 350 -8.24 10.93 -19.91
N ILE A 351 -7.93 12.12 -20.43
CA ILE A 351 -7.68 13.31 -19.62
C ILE A 351 -8.93 13.66 -18.80
N GLU A 352 -10.11 13.71 -19.43
CA GLU A 352 -11.36 13.98 -18.71
C GLU A 352 -11.64 12.97 -17.60
N ARG A 353 -11.36 11.68 -17.84
CA ARG A 353 -11.48 10.64 -16.82
C ARG A 353 -10.53 10.90 -15.65
N ALA A 354 -9.29 11.31 -15.93
CA ALA A 354 -8.31 11.65 -14.91
C ALA A 354 -8.71 12.91 -14.12
N CYS A 355 -9.15 13.98 -14.79
CA CYS A 355 -9.66 15.19 -14.14
C CYS A 355 -10.85 14.88 -13.23
N ARG A 356 -11.82 14.07 -13.69
CA ARG A 356 -12.95 13.64 -12.86
C ARG A 356 -12.51 12.84 -11.64
N ALA A 357 -11.49 12.01 -11.77
CA ALA A 357 -10.96 11.24 -10.64
C ALA A 357 -10.25 12.14 -9.62
N LEU A 358 -9.43 13.08 -10.09
CA LEU A 358 -8.76 14.08 -9.25
C LEU A 358 -9.78 14.93 -8.47
N LEU A 359 -10.83 15.42 -9.15
CA LEU A 359 -11.91 16.17 -8.51
C LEU A 359 -12.66 15.35 -7.45
N ARG A 360 -12.94 14.07 -7.72
CA ARG A 360 -13.57 13.17 -6.74
C ARG A 360 -12.68 12.87 -5.54
N ALA A 361 -11.36 12.87 -5.75
CA ALA A 361 -10.37 12.75 -4.70
C ALA A 361 -10.19 14.05 -3.88
N GLY A 362 -10.88 15.14 -4.25
CA GLY A 362 -10.89 16.40 -3.50
C GLY A 362 -9.82 17.41 -3.93
N HIS A 363 -9.09 17.16 -5.02
CA HIS A 363 -8.05 18.08 -5.50
C HIS A 363 -8.63 19.38 -6.06
N ASP A 364 -7.88 20.48 -5.86
CA ASP A 364 -8.29 21.82 -6.28
C ASP A 364 -8.56 21.89 -7.80
N PRO A 365 -9.79 22.26 -8.22
CA PRO A 365 -10.11 22.47 -9.63
C PRO A 365 -9.16 23.43 -10.35
N ALA A 366 -8.64 24.45 -9.67
CA ALA A 366 -7.73 25.43 -10.26
C ALA A 366 -6.38 24.81 -10.60
N LEU A 367 -5.84 23.90 -9.77
CA LEU A 367 -4.60 23.18 -10.05
C LEU A 367 -4.78 22.24 -11.25
N ILE A 368 -5.91 21.54 -11.33
CA ILE A 368 -6.23 20.62 -12.43
C ILE A 368 -6.35 21.39 -13.75
N GLN A 369 -7.15 22.46 -13.76
CA GLN A 369 -7.37 23.28 -14.96
C GLN A 369 -6.16 24.13 -15.33
N GLY A 370 -5.31 24.47 -14.36
CA GLY A 370 -4.08 25.24 -14.52
C GLY A 370 -2.87 24.42 -14.93
N CYS A 371 -2.95 23.09 -14.93
CA CYS A 371 -1.84 22.23 -15.34
C CYS A 371 -1.51 22.46 -16.83
N ARG A 372 -0.28 22.91 -17.12
CA ARG A 372 0.21 23.16 -18.49
C ARG A 372 1.41 22.29 -18.86
N THR A 373 1.98 21.57 -17.91
CA THR A 373 3.15 20.72 -18.15
C THR A 373 3.03 19.37 -17.46
N LEU A 374 3.55 18.35 -18.13
CA LEU A 374 3.65 16.98 -17.65
C LEU A 374 5.05 16.66 -17.12
N LEU A 375 5.84 17.68 -16.78
CA LEU A 375 7.20 17.52 -16.28
C LEU A 375 7.28 16.57 -15.07
N ALA A 376 6.35 16.63 -14.12
CA ALA A 376 6.37 15.76 -12.95
C ALA A 376 6.27 14.27 -13.34
N TYR A 377 5.50 13.94 -14.38
CA TYR A 377 5.40 12.58 -14.90
C TYR A 377 6.75 12.05 -15.42
N ASP A 378 7.51 12.90 -16.11
CA ASP A 378 8.85 12.52 -16.58
C ASP A 378 9.86 12.45 -15.42
N LEU A 379 9.78 13.37 -14.45
CA LEU A 379 10.63 13.39 -13.24
C LEU A 379 10.41 12.15 -12.37
N GLU A 380 9.15 11.75 -12.13
CA GLU A 380 8.84 10.53 -11.38
C GLU A 380 9.43 9.29 -12.05
N ARG A 381 9.28 9.17 -13.37
CA ARG A 381 9.84 8.04 -14.12
C ARG A 381 11.36 8.05 -14.07
N ALA A 382 11.99 9.22 -14.20
CA ALA A 382 13.44 9.34 -14.17
C ALA A 382 13.99 8.95 -12.79
N ALA A 383 13.39 9.46 -11.72
CA ALA A 383 13.79 9.14 -10.34
C ALA A 383 13.56 7.66 -10.01
N PHE A 384 12.38 7.12 -10.35
CA PHE A 384 12.07 5.71 -10.13
C PHE A 384 13.04 4.80 -10.88
N GLY A 385 13.27 5.02 -12.18
CA GLY A 385 14.19 4.19 -12.96
C GLY A 385 15.65 4.32 -12.52
N ALA A 386 16.10 5.50 -12.08
CA ALA A 386 17.42 5.66 -11.51
C ALA A 386 17.57 4.88 -10.18
N ARG A 387 16.54 4.86 -9.33
CA ARG A 387 16.51 4.05 -8.10
C ARG A 387 16.48 2.55 -8.38
N LEU A 388 15.75 2.11 -9.42
CA LEU A 388 15.82 0.72 -9.90
C LEU A 388 17.23 0.37 -10.39
N ALA A 389 17.88 1.27 -11.12
CA ALA A 389 19.23 1.05 -11.63
C ALA A 389 20.26 0.97 -10.49
N PHE A 390 20.09 1.76 -9.44
CA PHE A 390 20.89 1.62 -8.21
C PHE A 390 20.67 0.25 -7.54
N SER A 391 19.43 -0.20 -7.39
CA SER A 391 19.13 -1.55 -6.87
C SER A 391 19.73 -2.66 -7.74
N ALA A 392 19.73 -2.48 -9.06
CA ALA A 392 20.31 -3.43 -10.02
C ALA A 392 21.86 -3.37 -10.10
N GLY A 393 22.51 -2.46 -9.37
CA GLY A 393 23.97 -2.26 -9.43
C GLY A 393 24.47 -1.56 -10.70
N LEU A 394 23.60 -0.93 -11.48
CA LEU A 394 23.93 -0.18 -12.70
C LEU A 394 24.26 1.29 -12.43
N LEU A 395 23.86 1.82 -11.28
CA LEU A 395 24.25 3.15 -10.78
C LEU A 395 24.82 3.04 -9.37
N ASP A 396 25.84 3.86 -9.10
CA ASP A 396 26.32 4.10 -7.74
C ASP A 396 25.49 5.18 -7.03
N GLU A 397 25.68 5.30 -5.72
CA GLU A 397 24.93 6.23 -4.88
C GLU A 397 25.20 7.70 -5.25
N GLU A 398 26.44 8.05 -5.60
CA GLU A 398 26.81 9.42 -5.93
C GLU A 398 26.07 9.91 -7.18
N ARG A 399 26.08 9.10 -8.25
CA ARG A 399 25.39 9.37 -9.50
C ARG A 399 23.88 9.46 -9.30
N LEU A 400 23.29 8.53 -8.55
CA LEU A 400 21.86 8.58 -8.24
C LEU A 400 21.51 9.86 -7.47
N ARG A 401 22.25 10.20 -6.42
CA ARG A 401 21.98 11.42 -5.64
C ARG A 401 22.15 12.69 -6.48
N ASN A 402 23.15 12.75 -7.37
CA ASN A 402 23.31 13.87 -8.29
C ASN A 402 22.13 13.98 -9.26
N ALA A 403 21.67 12.87 -9.83
CA ALA A 403 20.49 12.84 -10.70
C ALA A 403 19.22 13.34 -9.96
N LEU A 404 18.99 12.87 -8.73
CA LEU A 404 17.86 13.32 -7.92
C LEU A 404 17.92 14.82 -7.59
N ARG A 405 19.11 15.39 -7.36
CA ARG A 405 19.25 16.85 -7.16
C ARG A 405 18.92 17.65 -8.42
N HIS A 406 19.29 17.16 -9.60
CA HIS A 406 18.91 17.80 -10.87
C HIS A 406 17.40 17.76 -11.07
N MET A 407 16.76 16.63 -10.75
CA MET A 407 15.30 16.49 -10.75
C MET A 407 14.64 17.44 -9.75
N ALA A 408 15.15 17.53 -8.51
CA ALA A 408 14.64 18.44 -7.49
C ALA A 408 14.72 19.91 -7.93
N ARG A 409 15.80 20.30 -8.61
CA ARG A 409 15.93 21.66 -9.17
C ARG A 409 14.83 21.93 -10.21
N GLN A 410 14.54 20.98 -11.10
CA GLN A 410 13.47 21.14 -12.09
C GLN A 410 12.09 21.15 -11.45
N ALA A 411 11.84 20.24 -10.48
CA ALA A 411 10.58 20.19 -9.75
C ALA A 411 10.30 21.53 -9.06
N ARG A 412 11.28 22.07 -8.32
CA ARG A 412 11.17 23.37 -7.62
C ARG A 412 10.97 24.57 -8.55
N ALA A 413 11.43 24.48 -9.79
CA ALA A 413 11.24 25.55 -10.76
C ALA A 413 9.85 25.53 -11.40
N ALA A 414 9.16 24.39 -11.39
CA ALA A 414 7.90 24.18 -12.10
C ALA A 414 6.67 24.03 -11.20
N PHE A 415 6.87 23.66 -9.92
CA PHE A 415 5.78 23.33 -9.01
C PHE A 415 5.99 23.98 -7.64
N ASP A 416 4.90 24.49 -7.06
CA ASP A 416 4.91 25.09 -5.72
C ASP A 416 4.58 24.06 -4.62
N THR A 417 3.81 23.02 -4.96
CA THR A 417 3.33 22.02 -4.01
C THR A 417 3.41 20.60 -4.58
N TRP A 418 3.46 19.61 -3.68
CA TRP A 418 3.35 18.19 -4.06
C TRP A 418 1.99 17.85 -4.69
N GLU A 419 0.92 18.57 -4.35
CA GLU A 419 -0.38 18.37 -4.98
C GLU A 419 -0.37 18.76 -6.46
N GLN A 420 0.23 19.91 -6.79
CA GLN A 420 0.40 20.32 -8.19
C GLN A 420 1.28 19.33 -8.96
N TYR A 421 2.32 18.82 -8.30
CA TYR A 421 3.18 17.77 -8.84
C TYR A 421 2.40 16.48 -9.11
N LEU A 422 1.57 16.01 -8.17
CA LEU A 422 0.70 14.84 -8.33
C LEU A 422 -0.26 15.02 -9.52
N VAL A 423 -0.93 16.16 -9.63
CA VAL A 423 -1.83 16.46 -10.77
C VAL A 423 -1.10 16.30 -12.10
N SER A 424 0.12 16.85 -12.21
CA SER A 424 0.95 16.72 -13.41
C SER A 424 1.31 15.25 -13.71
N VAL A 425 1.62 14.43 -12.70
CA VAL A 425 1.87 12.98 -12.88
C VAL A 425 0.63 12.25 -13.38
N ILE A 426 -0.53 12.45 -12.75
CA ILE A 426 -1.77 11.73 -13.07
C ILE A 426 -2.26 12.06 -14.48
N LEU A 427 -2.21 13.33 -14.88
CA LEU A 427 -2.54 13.75 -16.23
C LEU A 427 -1.53 13.20 -17.25
N GLY A 428 -0.25 13.19 -16.91
CA GLY A 428 0.81 12.63 -17.75
C GLY A 428 0.61 11.14 -18.01
N HIS A 429 0.28 10.39 -16.95
CA HIS A 429 -0.07 8.97 -17.07
C HIS A 429 -1.28 8.75 -17.97
N ALA A 430 -2.35 9.51 -17.78
CA ALA A 430 -3.58 9.37 -18.57
C ALA A 430 -3.35 9.61 -20.07
N MET A 431 -2.44 10.52 -20.42
CA MET A 431 -2.10 10.81 -21.81
C MET A 431 -1.16 9.75 -22.41
N ALA A 432 -0.15 9.33 -21.65
CA ALA A 432 0.87 8.41 -22.11
C ALA A 432 0.39 6.95 -22.14
N ASN A 433 -0.53 6.55 -21.26
CA ASN A 433 -0.92 5.16 -21.05
C ASN A 433 -2.43 4.95 -21.21
N GLU A 434 -2.81 3.76 -21.67
CA GLU A 434 -4.21 3.38 -21.86
C GLU A 434 -4.83 2.79 -20.60
N ASP A 435 -4.01 2.18 -19.73
CA ASP A 435 -4.49 1.54 -18.51
C ASP A 435 -4.77 2.56 -17.40
N TRP A 436 -6.05 2.90 -17.26
CA TRP A 436 -6.53 3.75 -16.18
C TRP A 436 -6.45 3.10 -14.80
N ARG A 437 -6.33 1.77 -14.69
CA ARG A 437 -6.20 1.11 -13.38
C ARG A 437 -4.94 1.58 -12.66
N VAL A 438 -3.81 1.62 -13.40
CA VAL A 438 -2.55 2.19 -12.91
C VAL A 438 -2.73 3.66 -12.54
N GLY A 439 -3.51 4.42 -13.31
CA GLY A 439 -3.82 5.83 -13.00
C GLY A 439 -4.58 5.99 -11.67
N LYS A 440 -5.55 5.12 -11.38
CA LYS A 440 -6.23 5.10 -10.07
C LYS A 440 -5.27 4.74 -8.93
N GLN A 441 -4.39 3.77 -9.17
CA GLN A 441 -3.41 3.33 -8.19
C GLN A 441 -2.41 4.44 -7.85
N LEU A 442 -1.89 5.13 -8.88
CA LEU A 442 -1.06 6.31 -8.69
C LEU A 442 -1.80 7.40 -7.92
N LEU A 443 -3.07 7.68 -8.24
CA LEU A 443 -3.85 8.70 -7.51
C LEU A 443 -3.99 8.33 -6.03
N HIS A 444 -4.34 7.08 -5.73
CA HIS A 444 -4.45 6.58 -4.37
C HIS A 444 -3.12 6.69 -3.61
N SER A 445 -2.01 6.24 -4.22
CA SER A 445 -0.67 6.38 -3.62
C SER A 445 -0.26 7.84 -3.42
N GLY A 446 -0.64 8.74 -4.33
CA GLY A 446 -0.43 10.17 -4.18
C GLY A 446 -1.17 10.74 -2.99
N MET A 447 -2.44 10.36 -2.77
CA MET A 447 -3.21 10.77 -1.60
C MET A 447 -2.58 10.28 -0.29
N VAL A 448 -2.12 9.03 -0.26
CA VAL A 448 -1.41 8.48 0.91
C VAL A 448 -0.11 9.23 1.17
N LEU A 449 0.65 9.57 0.13
CA LEU A 449 1.86 10.38 0.28
C LEU A 449 1.56 11.81 0.75
N LEU A 450 0.48 12.44 0.31
CA LEU A 450 0.10 13.79 0.73
C LEU A 450 -0.40 13.81 2.18
N ASP A 451 -1.39 12.99 2.51
CA ASP A 451 -2.16 13.13 3.76
C ASP A 451 -2.46 11.80 4.46
N GLY A 452 -1.89 10.70 3.99
CA GLY A 452 -2.11 9.37 4.54
C GLY A 452 -1.59 9.20 5.96
N ILE A 453 -2.19 8.23 6.67
CA ILE A 453 -1.75 7.85 8.02
C ILE A 453 -0.36 7.25 7.97
N THR A 454 0.53 7.75 8.81
CA THR A 454 1.84 7.16 9.08
C THR A 454 1.80 6.51 10.47
N PRO A 455 1.71 5.18 10.59
CA PRO A 455 1.65 4.52 11.89
C PRO A 455 2.95 4.63 12.70
N PHE A 456 4.08 4.77 12.02
CA PHE A 456 5.41 4.74 12.62
C PHE A 456 6.17 6.04 12.35
N ALA A 457 6.50 6.76 13.44
CA ALA A 457 7.19 8.04 13.44
C ALA A 457 8.44 8.08 12.55
N GLU A 458 9.19 6.98 12.56
CA GLU A 458 10.47 6.79 11.87
C GLU A 458 10.34 6.58 10.36
N PHE A 459 9.12 6.35 9.83
CA PHE A 459 8.85 6.14 8.41
C PHE A 459 7.83 7.15 7.84
N PRO A 460 8.05 8.47 8.00
CA PRO A 460 7.11 9.46 7.47
C PRO A 460 7.07 9.41 5.95
N SER A 461 5.92 9.80 5.39
CA SER A 461 5.84 10.07 3.95
C SER A 461 6.87 11.14 3.56
N PRO A 462 7.68 10.91 2.51
CA PRO A 462 8.65 11.90 2.07
C PRO A 462 8.00 13.19 1.54
N TRP A 463 6.73 13.14 1.09
CA TRP A 463 5.97 14.33 0.67
C TRP A 463 5.44 15.15 1.86
N GLN A 464 5.14 14.49 2.98
CA GLN A 464 4.77 15.16 4.23
C GLN A 464 5.99 15.69 4.99
N ALA A 465 7.12 14.99 4.89
CA ALA A 465 8.34 15.32 5.61
C ALA A 465 9.05 16.57 5.07
N CYS A 466 9.06 16.77 3.75
CA CYS A 466 9.73 17.90 3.10
C CYS A 466 8.82 18.57 2.08
N PRO A 467 8.48 19.86 2.22
CA PRO A 467 7.83 20.62 1.17
C PRO A 467 8.65 20.59 -0.12
N LEU A 468 7.99 20.52 -1.28
CA LEU A 468 8.64 20.47 -2.59
C LEU A 468 9.64 21.63 -2.78
N THR A 469 9.25 22.85 -2.39
CA THR A 469 10.08 24.07 -2.47
C THR A 469 11.34 24.05 -1.61
N GLN A 470 11.43 23.12 -0.65
CA GLN A 470 12.57 22.97 0.25
C GLN A 470 13.48 21.79 -0.11
N LEU A 471 13.18 21.05 -1.19
CA LEU A 471 14.07 19.99 -1.66
C LEU A 471 15.48 20.52 -1.88
N PRO A 472 16.53 19.78 -1.45
CA PRO A 472 17.88 20.23 -1.67
C PRO A 472 18.21 20.23 -3.15
N ILE A 473 18.80 21.32 -3.59
CA ILE A 473 19.38 21.46 -4.92
C ILE A 473 20.90 21.48 -4.77
N LEU A 474 21.63 21.10 -5.82
CA LEU A 474 23.06 21.38 -5.89
C LEU A 474 23.26 22.86 -5.54
N HIS A 475 24.16 23.17 -4.59
CA HIS A 475 24.51 24.55 -4.31
C HIS A 475 24.82 25.24 -5.64
N GLY A 476 24.19 26.38 -5.90
CA GLY A 476 24.73 27.28 -6.89
C GLY A 476 26.18 27.50 -6.50
N VAL A 477 27.10 27.18 -7.42
CA VAL A 477 28.49 27.61 -7.29
C VAL A 477 28.41 29.09 -6.97
N ALA A 478 28.88 29.49 -5.79
CA ALA A 478 28.95 30.90 -5.43
C ALA A 478 29.67 31.60 -6.60
N PRO A 479 29.15 32.73 -7.12
CA PRO A 479 29.84 33.43 -8.19
C PRO A 479 31.26 33.67 -7.71
N ALA A 480 32.24 33.19 -8.47
CA ALA A 480 33.64 33.38 -8.16
C ALA A 480 33.84 34.86 -7.86
N SER A 481 34.17 35.17 -6.61
CA SER A 481 34.54 36.50 -6.20
C SER A 481 35.70 36.92 -7.08
N VAL A 482 35.44 37.88 -7.96
CA VAL A 482 36.46 38.54 -8.75
C VAL A 482 37.38 39.24 -7.75
N HIS A 483 38.60 38.72 -7.62
CA HIS A 483 39.72 39.42 -7.01
C HIS A 483 40.55 40.08 -8.10
#